data_AF-A0A1V5VZ45-F1
#
_entry.id   AF-A0A1V5VZ45-F1
#
_cell.length_a   1.000
_cell.length_b   1.000
_cell.length_c   1.000
_cell.angle_alpha   90.00
_cell.angle_beta   90.00
_cell.angle_gamma   90.00
#
_symmetry.space_group_name_H-M   'P 1'
#
loop_
_entity.id
_entity.type
_entity.pdbx_description
1 polymer ?
#
loop_
_entity_poly.entity_id
_entity_poly.type
_entity_poly.pdbx_seq_one_letter_code
_entity_poly.pdbx_strand_id
1 'polypeptide(L)'
;MKEIVDTVFKRILFYNQKNNTDAIPHSDLFAREISSLYGISKKELDIILNILKESHKIFIMEIAKEDPGKNLEKISGYVDADLFTIQRLREVFFDALSNEYERQYNSKKTANVIIKELIPKLMYINHTPIGKLLNKTIMLDEYQRHIENNYREFTEEWKEENYKIQLSINEKLLLNLKKNNKKPTEAEEAAQIEEEKNKRAVDSELHKKYEKSEEDYSLDKMIQIYGVDFFLRVNLRKYNFAIIEKAIDSHILHRKQDLSLLREMLKNMRFNFENDPEIANHMDELMSLDRKASRAISLAKK
;
A
#
# COMPACT_ATOMS: atom_id res chain seq x y z
N MET A 1 -8.88 3.31 -22.06
CA MET A 1 -8.46 3.43 -20.64
C MET A 1 -7.01 3.03 -20.49
N LYS A 2 -6.63 1.83 -20.96
CA LYS A 2 -5.24 1.42 -21.18
C LYS A 2 -4.39 2.53 -21.83
N GLU A 3 -4.89 3.16 -22.90
CA GLU A 3 -4.19 4.28 -23.56
C GLU A 3 -3.90 5.48 -22.63
N ILE A 4 -4.80 5.81 -21.70
CA ILE A 4 -4.60 6.93 -20.77
C ILE A 4 -3.53 6.57 -19.74
N VAL A 5 -3.62 5.36 -19.17
CA VAL A 5 -2.63 4.84 -18.22
C VAL A 5 -1.25 4.76 -18.88
N ASP A 6 -1.18 4.22 -20.09
CA ASP A 6 0.05 4.13 -20.89
C ASP A 6 0.61 5.53 -21.21
N THR A 7 -0.25 6.52 -21.44
CA THR A 7 0.17 7.91 -21.71
C THR A 7 0.77 8.56 -20.47
N VAL A 8 0.12 8.39 -19.30
CA VAL A 8 0.65 8.87 -18.01
C VAL A 8 1.99 8.19 -17.72
N PHE A 9 2.10 6.88 -17.94
CA PHE A 9 3.34 6.14 -17.77
C PHE A 9 4.45 6.64 -18.71
N LYS A 10 4.16 6.81 -20.00
CA LYS A 10 5.11 7.39 -20.97
C LYS A 10 5.57 8.79 -20.56
N ARG A 11 4.70 9.58 -19.93
CA ARG A 11 5.09 10.90 -19.43
C ARG A 11 6.06 10.79 -18.25
N ILE A 12 5.85 9.85 -17.34
CA ILE A 12 6.80 9.58 -16.24
C ILE A 12 8.15 9.17 -16.83
N LEU A 13 8.17 8.25 -17.81
CA LEU A 13 9.40 7.83 -18.49
C LEU A 13 10.14 9.01 -19.14
N PHE A 14 9.41 9.91 -19.80
CA PHE A 14 9.99 11.12 -20.39
C PHE A 14 10.70 12.01 -19.36
N TYR A 15 10.14 12.16 -18.17
CA TYR A 15 10.82 12.88 -17.09
C TYR A 15 12.05 12.10 -16.61
N ASN A 16 11.90 10.80 -16.36
CA ASN A 16 12.99 9.98 -15.86
C ASN A 16 14.19 9.94 -16.80
N GLN A 17 14.00 10.05 -18.12
CA GLN A 17 15.08 10.13 -19.11
C GLN A 17 15.98 11.38 -18.99
N LYS A 18 15.57 12.42 -18.26
CA LYS A 18 16.41 13.61 -18.03
C LYS A 18 17.61 13.25 -17.15
N ASN A 19 18.70 13.98 -17.31
CA ASN A 19 19.93 13.83 -16.52
C ASN A 19 20.12 14.99 -15.51
N ASN A 20 19.02 15.53 -14.99
CA ASN A 20 19.02 16.67 -14.07
C ASN A 20 18.17 16.38 -12.83
N THR A 21 18.12 17.33 -11.90
CA THR A 21 17.34 17.21 -10.64
C THR A 21 15.83 17.10 -10.87
N ASP A 22 15.36 17.44 -12.06
CA ASP A 22 13.95 17.37 -12.49
C ASP A 22 13.61 16.01 -13.12
N ALA A 23 14.56 15.06 -13.13
CA ALA A 23 14.31 13.74 -13.68
C ALA A 23 13.23 12.96 -12.91
N ILE A 24 12.96 13.34 -11.66
CA ILE A 24 11.85 12.80 -10.87
C ILE A 24 10.73 13.85 -10.83
N PRO A 25 9.59 13.63 -11.52
CA PRO A 25 8.46 14.53 -11.49
C PRO A 25 7.81 14.53 -10.10
N HIS A 26 7.49 15.72 -9.58
CA HIS A 26 6.84 15.89 -8.27
C HIS A 26 5.32 15.93 -8.45
N SER A 27 4.60 15.41 -7.46
CA SER A 27 3.14 15.25 -7.48
C SER A 27 2.37 16.55 -7.74
N ASP A 28 2.85 17.67 -7.21
CA ASP A 28 2.24 19.00 -7.34
C ASP A 28 2.25 19.51 -8.79
N LEU A 29 3.43 19.49 -9.42
CA LEU A 29 3.62 19.96 -10.79
C LEU A 29 3.04 18.95 -11.79
N PHE A 30 3.28 17.66 -11.56
CA PHE A 30 2.85 16.60 -12.45
C PHE A 30 1.32 16.50 -12.53
N ALA A 31 0.61 16.61 -11.40
CA ALA A 31 -0.85 16.56 -11.40
C ALA A 31 -1.47 17.71 -12.20
N ARG A 32 -0.92 18.93 -12.04
CA ARG A 32 -1.38 20.11 -12.80
C ARG A 32 -1.13 19.95 -14.30
N GLU A 33 0.05 19.44 -14.66
CA GLU A 33 0.44 19.20 -16.05
C GLU A 33 -0.47 18.16 -16.71
N ILE A 34 -0.64 16.99 -16.08
CA ILE A 34 -1.48 15.91 -16.60
C ILE A 34 -2.95 16.33 -16.70
N SER A 35 -3.45 17.10 -15.73
CA SER A 35 -4.81 17.65 -15.78
C SER A 35 -4.99 18.61 -16.95
N SER A 36 -3.99 19.44 -17.23
CA SER A 36 -4.03 20.41 -18.34
C SER A 36 -3.91 19.74 -19.71
N LEU A 37 -3.03 18.74 -19.85
CA LEU A 37 -2.75 18.07 -21.12
C LEU A 37 -3.83 17.05 -21.51
N TYR A 38 -4.35 16.31 -20.54
CA TYR A 38 -5.20 15.14 -20.79
C TYR A 38 -6.60 15.26 -20.18
N GLY A 39 -6.90 16.36 -19.48
CA GLY A 39 -8.20 16.57 -18.84
C GLY A 39 -8.49 15.61 -17.68
N ILE A 40 -7.45 15.01 -17.10
CA ILE A 40 -7.57 14.01 -16.03
C ILE A 40 -7.70 14.73 -14.69
N SER A 41 -8.68 14.33 -13.88
CA SER A 41 -8.84 14.85 -12.52
C SER A 41 -7.80 14.28 -11.56
N LYS A 42 -7.50 14.98 -10.46
CA LYS A 42 -6.54 14.50 -9.44
C LYS A 42 -6.89 13.10 -8.92
N LYS A 43 -8.18 12.85 -8.69
CA LYS A 43 -8.69 11.53 -8.24
C LYS A 43 -8.43 10.41 -9.26
N GLU A 44 -8.65 10.69 -10.54
CA GLU A 44 -8.38 9.72 -11.60
C GLU A 44 -6.87 9.46 -11.73
N LEU A 45 -6.05 10.51 -11.62
CA LEU A 45 -4.59 10.38 -11.63
C LEU A 45 -4.10 9.51 -10.45
N ASP A 46 -4.63 9.70 -9.24
CA ASP A 46 -4.26 8.89 -8.08
C ASP A 46 -4.57 7.40 -8.31
N ILE A 47 -5.69 7.08 -8.95
CA ILE A 47 -6.04 5.69 -9.31
C ILE A 47 -5.08 5.15 -10.38
N ILE A 48 -4.77 5.94 -11.41
CA ILE A 48 -3.82 5.55 -12.45
C ILE A 48 -2.44 5.27 -11.86
N LEU A 49 -1.96 6.13 -10.96
CA LEU A 49 -0.67 5.96 -10.28
C LEU A 49 -0.67 4.73 -9.38
N ASN A 50 -1.77 4.45 -8.69
CA ASN A 50 -1.92 3.22 -7.91
C ASN A 50 -1.89 1.98 -8.81
N ILE A 51 -2.58 1.98 -9.94
CA ILE A 51 -2.52 0.87 -10.91
C ILE A 51 -1.07 0.61 -11.35
N LEU A 52 -0.34 1.66 -11.71
CA LEU A 52 1.05 1.56 -12.16
C LEU A 52 2.00 1.07 -11.06
N LYS A 53 1.76 1.51 -9.81
CA LYS A 53 2.52 1.08 -8.63
C LYS A 53 2.28 -0.39 -8.32
N GLU A 54 1.01 -0.80 -8.22
CA GLU A 54 0.65 -2.19 -7.91
C GLU A 54 1.02 -3.15 -9.04
N SER A 55 1.14 -2.66 -10.30
CA SER A 55 1.68 -3.45 -11.42
C SER A 55 3.22 -3.48 -11.48
N HIS A 56 3.92 -2.94 -10.49
CA HIS A 56 5.38 -2.80 -10.44
C HIS A 56 5.97 -2.12 -11.70
N LYS A 57 5.22 -1.20 -12.32
CA LYS A 57 5.72 -0.39 -13.45
C LYS A 57 6.40 0.88 -12.95
N ILE A 58 5.95 1.41 -11.82
CA ILE A 58 6.57 2.59 -11.19
C ILE A 58 6.77 2.37 -9.70
N PHE A 59 7.74 3.07 -9.14
CA PHE A 59 7.82 3.35 -7.72
C PHE A 59 7.30 4.75 -7.42
N ILE A 60 6.67 4.88 -6.24
CA ILE A 60 6.22 6.15 -5.69
C ILE A 60 7.02 6.40 -4.42
N MET A 61 7.89 7.40 -4.44
CA MET A 61 8.68 7.83 -3.29
C MET A 61 8.06 9.06 -2.63
N GLU A 62 8.26 9.18 -1.32
CA GLU A 62 7.92 10.40 -0.59
C GLU A 62 9.16 11.30 -0.52
N ILE A 63 9.08 12.47 -1.15
CA ILE A 63 10.19 13.44 -1.20
C ILE A 63 10.13 14.38 0.01
N ALA A 64 8.92 14.76 0.42
CA ALA A 64 8.69 15.58 1.62
C ALA A 64 7.43 15.09 2.34
N LYS A 65 7.52 15.00 3.67
CA LYS A 65 6.39 14.63 4.54
C LYS A 65 5.42 15.78 4.66
N GLU A 66 4.17 15.46 4.93
CA GLU A 66 3.20 16.47 5.35
C GLU A 66 3.58 17.01 6.74
N ASP A 67 3.58 18.33 6.89
CA ASP A 67 3.72 19.00 8.18
C ASP A 67 2.47 19.87 8.40
N PRO A 68 1.44 19.36 9.10
CA PRO A 68 0.20 20.09 9.34
C PRO A 68 0.43 21.32 10.23
N GLY A 69 1.51 21.35 11.02
CA GLY A 69 1.88 22.51 11.82
C GLY A 69 2.39 23.69 10.98
N LYS A 70 2.89 23.42 9.77
CA LYS A 70 3.42 24.43 8.84
C LYS A 70 2.61 24.58 7.55
N ASN A 71 1.47 23.90 7.43
CA ASN A 71 0.68 23.80 6.19
C ASN A 71 1.51 23.37 4.97
N LEU A 72 2.45 22.44 5.17
CA LEU A 72 3.26 21.92 4.07
C LEU A 72 2.65 20.61 3.57
N GLU A 73 2.24 20.61 2.30
CA GLU A 73 1.68 19.43 1.65
C GLU A 73 2.74 18.34 1.44
N LYS A 74 2.28 17.08 1.42
CA LYS A 74 3.09 15.93 1.03
C LYS A 74 3.50 16.04 -0.44
N ILE A 75 4.79 15.84 -0.70
CA ILE A 75 5.33 15.81 -2.07
C ILE A 75 5.80 14.39 -2.36
N SER A 76 5.21 13.78 -3.38
CA SER A 76 5.60 12.46 -3.89
C SER A 76 6.36 12.59 -5.22
N GLY A 77 7.25 11.63 -5.48
CA GLY A 77 7.99 11.49 -6.72
C GLY A 77 7.69 10.16 -7.42
N TYR A 78 7.66 10.17 -8.75
CA TYR A 78 7.36 8.99 -9.56
C TYR A 78 8.59 8.54 -10.35
N VAL A 79 8.93 7.25 -10.28
CA VAL A 79 10.12 6.69 -10.94
C VAL A 79 9.77 5.37 -11.61
N ASP A 80 10.31 5.12 -12.80
CA ASP A 80 10.22 3.83 -13.47
C ASP A 80 10.83 2.69 -12.65
N ALA A 81 10.16 1.55 -12.60
CA ALA A 81 10.60 0.37 -11.87
C ALA A 81 11.54 -0.51 -12.72
N ASP A 82 12.52 0.13 -13.36
CA ASP A 82 13.57 -0.52 -14.13
C ASP A 82 14.93 -0.31 -13.47
N LEU A 83 15.72 -1.37 -13.41
CA LEU A 83 17.01 -1.37 -12.72
C LEU A 83 17.97 -0.37 -13.36
N PHE A 84 18.02 -0.32 -14.69
CA PHE A 84 18.91 0.57 -15.41
C PHE A 84 18.51 2.04 -15.21
N THR A 85 17.21 2.33 -15.27
CA THR A 85 16.70 3.68 -14.99
C THR A 85 17.01 4.12 -13.55
N ILE A 86 16.84 3.25 -12.56
CA ILE A 86 17.11 3.56 -11.17
C ILE A 86 18.60 3.78 -10.91
N GLN A 87 19.48 2.94 -11.47
CA GLN A 87 20.93 3.11 -11.33
C GLN A 87 21.41 4.44 -11.91
N ARG A 88 20.93 4.80 -13.11
CA ARG A 88 21.26 6.09 -13.73
C ARG A 88 20.75 7.27 -12.91
N LEU A 89 19.49 7.22 -12.46
CA LEU A 89 18.93 8.29 -11.62
C LEU A 89 19.71 8.42 -10.31
N ARG A 90 20.10 7.30 -9.70
CA ARG A 90 20.91 7.30 -8.48
C ARG A 90 22.20 8.08 -8.68
N GLU A 91 22.94 7.84 -9.77
CA GLU A 91 24.17 8.60 -10.08
C GLU A 91 23.90 10.10 -10.17
N VAL A 92 22.88 10.51 -10.93
CA VAL A 92 22.49 11.92 -11.07
C VAL A 92 22.18 12.56 -9.71
N PHE A 93 21.44 11.88 -8.83
CA PHE A 93 21.07 12.42 -7.52
C PHE A 93 22.21 12.32 -6.48
N PHE A 94 23.16 11.39 -6.63
CA PHE A 94 24.38 11.33 -5.82
C PHE A 94 25.27 12.54 -6.10
N ASP A 95 25.44 12.88 -7.38
CA ASP A 95 26.21 14.05 -7.80
C ASP A 95 25.50 15.35 -7.38
N ALA A 96 24.19 15.44 -7.59
CA ALA A 96 23.40 16.59 -7.16
C ALA A 96 23.45 16.81 -5.64
N LEU A 97 23.38 15.74 -4.84
CA LEU A 97 23.50 15.82 -3.38
C LEU A 97 24.88 16.31 -2.95
N SER A 98 25.94 15.81 -3.59
CA SER A 98 27.31 16.20 -3.29
C SER A 98 27.56 17.69 -3.62
N ASN A 99 27.05 18.15 -4.77
CA ASN A 99 27.15 19.55 -5.19
C ASN A 99 26.36 20.49 -4.27
N GLU A 100 25.14 20.11 -3.88
CA GLU A 100 24.31 20.91 -2.97
C GLU A 100 24.93 20.98 -1.57
N TYR A 101 25.51 19.87 -1.08
CA TYR A 101 26.21 19.83 0.19
C TYR A 101 27.46 20.72 0.17
N GLU A 102 28.27 20.64 -0.89
CA GLU A 102 29.45 21.50 -1.06
C GLU A 102 29.06 22.98 -1.08
N ARG A 103 27.96 23.33 -1.74
CA ARG A 103 27.42 24.70 -1.76
C ARG A 103 27.01 25.21 -0.38
N GLN A 104 26.43 24.36 0.47
CA GLN A 104 25.94 24.76 1.79
C GLN A 104 27.00 24.74 2.88
N TYR A 105 27.94 23.79 2.83
CA TYR A 105 28.90 23.52 3.89
C TYR A 105 30.36 23.78 3.50
N ASN A 106 30.63 24.22 2.26
CA ASN A 106 31.98 24.46 1.71
C ASN A 106 32.93 23.26 1.88
N SER A 107 32.39 22.04 1.89
CA SER A 107 33.15 20.81 2.07
C SER A 107 32.67 19.77 1.09
N LYS A 108 33.59 19.25 0.28
CA LYS A 108 33.29 18.19 -0.67
C LYS A 108 33.34 16.83 0.03
N LYS A 109 32.22 16.12 0.01
CA LYS A 109 32.08 14.77 0.55
C LYS A 109 31.33 13.90 -0.46
N THR A 110 31.56 12.59 -0.41
CA THR A 110 30.79 11.63 -1.21
C THR A 110 29.36 11.52 -0.67
N ALA A 111 28.38 11.34 -1.56
CA ALA A 111 26.97 11.16 -1.19
C ALA A 111 26.74 10.18 -0.03
N ASN A 112 27.40 9.01 -0.03
CA ASN A 112 27.28 8.02 1.05
C ASN A 112 27.70 8.54 2.44
N VAL A 113 28.71 9.41 2.49
CA VAL A 113 29.17 10.04 3.74
C VAL A 113 28.16 11.09 4.17
N ILE A 114 27.69 11.91 3.23
CA ILE A 114 26.67 12.94 3.47
C ILE A 114 25.38 12.32 3.99
N ILE A 115 24.94 11.21 3.39
CA ILE A 115 23.74 10.47 3.81
C ILE A 115 23.87 10.05 5.28
N LYS A 116 24.96 9.40 5.66
CA LYS A 116 25.18 8.97 7.06
C LYS A 116 25.19 10.14 8.06
N GLU A 117 25.70 11.29 7.65
CA GLU A 117 25.78 12.49 8.48
C GLU A 117 24.43 13.21 8.64
N LEU A 118 23.64 13.26 7.57
CA LEU A 118 22.39 14.03 7.52
C LEU A 118 21.14 13.20 7.89
N ILE A 119 21.19 11.86 7.82
CA ILE A 119 20.08 10.98 8.22
C ILE A 119 19.52 11.34 9.62
N PRO A 120 20.34 11.51 10.68
CA PRO A 120 19.82 11.85 12.01
C PRO A 120 19.07 13.18 12.06
N LYS A 121 19.37 14.09 11.13
CA LYS A 121 18.77 15.43 11.05
C LYS A 121 17.60 15.49 10.07
N LEU A 122 17.27 14.39 9.39
CA LEU A 122 16.33 14.35 8.26
C LEU A 122 14.95 14.91 8.61
N MET A 123 14.44 14.64 9.82
CA MET A 123 13.16 15.17 10.29
C MET A 123 13.10 16.71 10.26
N TYR A 124 14.22 17.39 10.54
CA TYR A 124 14.28 18.85 10.58
C TYR A 124 14.52 19.47 9.21
N ILE A 125 15.28 18.79 8.34
CA ILE A 125 15.67 19.30 7.03
C ILE A 125 14.76 18.84 5.89
N ASN A 126 13.70 18.09 6.18
CA ASN A 126 12.88 17.39 5.19
C ASN A 126 12.41 18.26 4.00
N HIS A 127 11.99 19.50 4.28
CA HIS A 127 11.49 20.41 3.24
C HIS A 127 12.58 21.25 2.57
N THR A 128 13.81 21.20 3.08
CA THR A 128 14.95 21.94 2.49
C THR A 128 15.39 21.29 1.17
N PRO A 129 16.05 22.04 0.26
CA PRO A 129 16.56 21.46 -0.99
C PRO A 129 17.49 20.25 -0.76
N ILE A 130 18.37 20.34 0.24
CA ILE A 130 19.28 19.25 0.61
C ILE A 130 18.53 18.04 1.18
N GLY A 131 17.49 18.27 2.01
CA GLY A 131 16.67 17.18 2.55
C GLY A 131 15.84 16.47 1.47
N LYS A 132 15.27 17.23 0.52
CA LYS A 132 14.56 16.66 -0.63
C LYS A 132 15.50 15.82 -1.52
N LEU A 133 16.72 16.28 -1.76
CA LEU A 133 17.73 15.50 -2.49
C LEU A 133 18.09 14.24 -1.70
N LEU A 134 18.39 14.39 -0.41
CA LEU A 134 18.76 13.29 0.48
C LEU A 134 17.70 12.18 0.49
N ASN A 135 16.41 12.53 0.60
CA ASN A 135 15.32 11.56 0.52
C ASN A 135 15.31 10.81 -0.80
N LYS A 136 15.42 11.51 -1.93
CA LYS A 136 15.48 10.86 -3.26
C LYS A 136 16.66 9.90 -3.34
N THR A 137 17.82 10.33 -2.86
CA THR A 137 19.05 9.54 -2.89
C THR A 137 18.92 8.25 -2.08
N ILE A 138 18.35 8.33 -0.88
CA ILE A 138 18.09 7.16 -0.02
C ILE A 138 17.07 6.22 -0.68
N MET A 139 15.95 6.76 -1.14
CA MET A 139 14.87 5.95 -1.73
C MET A 139 15.32 5.24 -3.01
N LEU A 140 16.15 5.88 -3.85
CA LEU A 140 16.70 5.23 -5.05
C LEU A 140 17.64 4.07 -4.71
N ASP A 141 18.44 4.19 -3.64
CA ASP A 141 19.30 3.09 -3.16
C ASP A 141 18.46 1.94 -2.61
N GLU A 142 17.38 2.24 -1.88
CA GLU A 142 16.43 1.24 -1.40
C GLU A 142 15.70 0.52 -2.54
N TYR A 143 15.25 1.25 -3.57
CA TYR A 143 14.58 0.66 -4.73
C TYR A 143 15.49 -0.23 -5.56
N GLN A 144 16.76 0.15 -5.73
CA GLN A 144 17.71 -0.72 -6.38
C GLN A 144 17.84 -2.05 -5.65
N ARG A 145 18.03 -2.02 -4.32
CA ARG A 145 18.10 -3.24 -3.51
C ARG A 145 16.81 -4.05 -3.56
N HIS A 146 15.67 -3.37 -3.59
CA HIS A 146 14.37 -4.02 -3.67
C HIS A 146 14.21 -4.81 -4.98
N ILE A 147 14.59 -4.23 -6.12
CA ILE A 147 14.58 -4.94 -7.41
C ILE A 147 15.57 -6.10 -7.40
N GLU A 148 16.79 -5.90 -6.89
CA GLU A 148 17.81 -6.94 -6.85
C GLU A 148 17.38 -8.15 -6.01
N ASN A 149 16.72 -7.91 -4.87
CA ASN A 149 16.20 -8.96 -4.01
C ASN A 149 14.97 -9.68 -4.60
N ASN A 150 14.12 -8.95 -5.33
CA ASN A 150 12.84 -9.45 -5.86
C ASN A 150 12.84 -9.57 -7.39
N TYR A 151 13.97 -9.94 -8.00
CA TYR A 151 14.15 -9.94 -9.46
C TYR A 151 13.00 -10.57 -10.26
N ARG A 152 12.39 -11.65 -9.73
CA ARG A 152 11.29 -12.37 -10.39
C ARG A 152 10.04 -11.51 -10.61
N GLU A 153 9.74 -10.58 -9.72
CA GLU A 153 8.56 -9.71 -9.79
C GLU A 153 8.80 -8.46 -10.64
N PHE A 154 10.05 -8.21 -11.05
CA PHE A 154 10.42 -7.07 -11.89
C PHE A 154 10.78 -7.47 -13.32
N THR A 155 10.52 -8.72 -13.71
CA THR A 155 10.60 -9.14 -15.11
C THR A 155 9.46 -8.50 -15.93
N GLU A 156 9.73 -8.22 -17.21
CA GLU A 156 8.72 -7.59 -18.08
C GLU A 156 7.46 -8.45 -18.24
N GLU A 157 7.61 -9.78 -18.30
CA GLU A 157 6.49 -10.72 -18.35
C GLU A 157 5.57 -10.58 -17.14
N TRP A 158 6.14 -10.55 -15.93
CA TRP A 158 5.38 -10.41 -14.70
C TRP A 158 4.71 -9.03 -14.60
N LYS A 159 5.42 -7.97 -14.96
CA LYS A 159 4.88 -6.60 -15.00
C LYS A 159 3.71 -6.50 -15.96
N GLU A 160 3.77 -7.15 -17.12
CA GLU A 160 2.67 -7.14 -18.10
C GLU A 160 1.45 -7.94 -17.63
N GLU A 161 1.66 -9.12 -17.05
CA GLU A 161 0.58 -9.95 -16.51
C GLU A 161 -0.13 -9.24 -15.36
N ASN A 162 0.64 -8.73 -14.40
CA ASN A 162 0.07 -8.00 -13.27
C ASN A 162 -0.59 -6.69 -13.72
N TYR A 163 -0.04 -5.98 -14.70
CA TYR A 163 -0.68 -4.81 -15.29
C TYR A 163 -2.07 -5.12 -15.88
N LYS A 164 -2.21 -6.25 -16.60
CA LYS A 164 -3.51 -6.69 -17.13
C LYS A 164 -4.50 -7.00 -16.00
N ILE A 165 -4.04 -7.66 -14.94
CA ILE A 165 -4.86 -7.97 -13.76
C ILE A 165 -5.34 -6.67 -13.09
N GLN A 166 -4.44 -5.73 -12.82
CA GLN A 166 -4.78 -4.46 -12.16
C GLN A 166 -5.71 -3.59 -12.99
N LEU A 167 -5.56 -3.59 -14.32
CA LEU A 167 -6.51 -2.95 -15.23
C LEU A 167 -7.91 -3.56 -15.09
N SER A 168 -8.04 -4.90 -15.07
CA SER A 168 -9.34 -5.58 -14.97
C SER A 168 -10.06 -5.33 -13.65
N ILE A 169 -9.32 -5.24 -12.53
CA ILE A 169 -9.85 -4.97 -11.20
C ILE A 169 -10.39 -3.54 -11.13
N ASN A 170 -9.62 -2.58 -11.63
CA ASN A 170 -9.94 -1.16 -11.51
C ASN A 170 -10.87 -0.64 -12.62
N GLU A 171 -11.13 -1.43 -13.66
CA GLU A 171 -12.05 -1.07 -14.74
C GLU A 171 -13.46 -0.72 -14.21
N LYS A 172 -13.96 -1.49 -13.23
CA LYS A 172 -15.25 -1.25 -12.58
C LYS A 172 -15.28 0.02 -11.75
N LEU A 173 -14.20 0.33 -11.02
CA LEU A 173 -14.08 1.55 -10.20
C LEU A 173 -13.99 2.82 -11.08
N LEU A 174 -13.31 2.71 -12.21
CA LEU A 174 -13.11 3.83 -13.15
C LEU A 174 -14.34 4.09 -14.05
N LEU A 175 -15.16 3.07 -14.35
CA LEU A 175 -16.44 3.24 -15.06
C LEU A 175 -17.45 4.08 -14.25
N ASN A 176 -17.45 3.93 -12.92
CA ASN A 176 -18.31 4.71 -12.02
C ASN A 176 -17.90 6.19 -11.95
N LEU A 177 -16.59 6.47 -12.05
CA LEU A 177 -16.06 7.85 -12.09
C LEU A 177 -16.42 8.57 -13.39
N LYS A 178 -16.39 7.87 -14.54
CA LYS A 178 -16.83 8.44 -15.82
C LYS A 178 -18.33 8.75 -15.89
N LYS A 179 -19.17 8.01 -15.17
CA LYS A 179 -20.61 8.31 -15.09
C LYS A 179 -20.88 9.60 -14.29
N ASN A 180 -20.09 9.86 -13.26
CA ASN A 180 -20.21 11.10 -12.47
C ASN A 180 -19.59 12.34 -13.14
N ASN A 181 -18.78 12.16 -14.19
CA ASN A 181 -18.14 13.25 -14.94
C ASN A 181 -18.89 13.63 -16.24
N LYS A 182 -20.03 13.01 -16.56
CA LYS A 182 -20.94 13.56 -17.58
C LYS A 182 -21.70 14.72 -16.95
N LYS A 183 -21.31 15.94 -17.31
CA LYS A 183 -21.94 17.21 -16.88
C LYS A 183 -23.48 17.15 -16.99
N PRO A 184 -24.21 17.76 -16.03
CA PRO A 184 -25.63 18.00 -16.19
C PRO A 184 -25.82 19.07 -17.25
N THR A 185 -26.51 18.72 -18.33
CA THR A 185 -27.13 19.72 -19.20
C THR A 185 -28.41 20.17 -18.50
N GLU A 186 -28.50 21.47 -18.22
CA GLU A 186 -29.70 22.10 -17.70
C GLU A 186 -30.87 21.89 -18.65
N ALA A 187 -31.91 21.21 -18.17
CA ALA A 187 -33.30 21.66 -18.19
C ALA A 187 -34.15 20.62 -17.44
N GLU A 188 -34.62 21.03 -16.25
CA GLU A 188 -35.94 20.76 -15.66
C GLU A 188 -36.39 19.27 -15.64
N GLU A 189 -36.53 18.65 -14.48
CA GLU A 189 -37.72 18.86 -13.65
C GLU A 189 -37.42 18.74 -12.14
N ALA A 190 -38.06 19.65 -11.41
CA ALA A 190 -38.06 19.71 -9.95
C ALA A 190 -38.72 18.47 -9.33
N ALA A 191 -38.00 17.81 -8.43
CA ALA A 191 -38.59 16.92 -7.44
C ALA A 191 -37.92 17.17 -6.08
N GLN A 192 -38.57 18.04 -5.30
CA GLN A 192 -38.67 18.07 -3.85
C GLN A 192 -37.45 17.56 -3.05
N ILE A 193 -36.66 18.51 -2.57
CA ILE A 193 -35.76 18.33 -1.44
C ILE A 193 -36.64 18.16 -0.20
N GLU A 194 -36.85 16.92 0.25
CA GLU A 194 -37.23 16.67 1.64
C GLU A 194 -35.99 16.94 2.51
N GLU A 195 -36.13 17.87 3.45
CA GLU A 195 -35.13 18.18 4.46
C GLU A 195 -34.92 16.95 5.38
N GLU A 196 -33.96 16.09 5.03
CA GLU A 196 -33.39 15.17 5.99
C GLU A 196 -32.57 15.96 7.01
N LYS A 197 -33.18 16.16 8.18
CA LYS A 197 -32.54 16.69 9.39
C LYS A 197 -31.16 16.06 9.57
N ASN A 198 -30.15 16.93 9.62
CA ASN A 198 -28.76 16.64 10.02
C ASN A 198 -28.70 15.70 11.24
N LYS A 199 -28.62 14.39 11.00
CA LYS A 199 -28.06 13.44 11.95
C LYS A 199 -26.59 13.27 11.57
N ARG A 200 -25.69 13.35 12.56
CA ARG A 200 -24.26 13.16 12.32
C ARG A 200 -24.07 11.78 11.67
N ALA A 201 -23.15 11.67 10.71
CA ALA A 201 -22.88 10.44 9.97
C ALA A 201 -22.62 9.22 10.89
N VAL A 202 -22.12 9.49 12.10
CA VAL A 202 -21.85 8.52 13.17
C VAL A 202 -23.13 7.86 13.70
N ASP A 203 -24.26 8.57 13.66
CA ASP A 203 -25.54 8.15 14.22
C ASP A 203 -26.45 7.46 13.19
N SER A 204 -25.95 7.23 11.96
CA SER A 204 -26.69 6.51 10.92
C SER A 204 -26.68 5.00 11.17
N GLU A 205 -27.81 4.32 10.93
CA GLU A 205 -27.89 2.85 11.01
C GLU A 205 -26.96 2.14 10.00
N LEU A 206 -26.54 2.85 8.95
CA LEU A 206 -25.56 2.42 7.97
C LEU A 206 -24.14 2.30 8.57
N HIS A 207 -23.76 3.17 9.51
CA HIS A 207 -22.44 3.11 10.13
C HIS A 207 -22.28 1.87 11.02
N LYS A 208 -23.31 1.50 11.78
CA LYS A 208 -23.31 0.27 12.60
C LYS A 208 -23.25 -1.00 11.75
N LYS A 209 -23.81 -0.97 10.53
CA LYS A 209 -23.65 -2.06 9.55
C LYS A 209 -22.24 -2.07 8.92
N TYR A 210 -21.65 -0.90 8.71
CA TYR A 210 -20.28 -0.76 8.20
C TYR A 210 -19.21 -1.21 9.21
N GLU A 211 -19.30 -0.81 10.48
CA GLU A 211 -18.37 -1.25 11.54
C GLU A 211 -18.36 -2.78 11.70
N LYS A 212 -19.54 -3.42 11.69
CA LYS A 212 -19.62 -4.88 11.74
C LYS A 212 -19.02 -5.56 10.51
N SER A 213 -19.02 -4.90 9.35
CA SER A 213 -18.49 -5.48 8.10
C SER A 213 -16.98 -5.31 7.92
N GLU A 214 -16.35 -4.31 8.56
CA GLU A 214 -14.89 -4.10 8.48
C GLU A 214 -14.11 -5.16 9.26
N GLU A 215 -14.64 -5.65 10.38
CA GLU A 215 -13.99 -6.70 11.18
C GLU A 215 -13.87 -8.02 10.38
N ASP A 216 -14.92 -8.44 9.69
CA ASP A 216 -14.93 -9.68 8.89
C ASP A 216 -14.10 -9.54 7.61
N TYR A 217 -14.12 -8.36 6.97
CA TYR A 217 -13.39 -8.09 5.75
C TYR A 217 -11.87 -7.96 5.98
N SER A 218 -11.43 -7.62 7.20
CA SER A 218 -10.02 -7.57 7.58
C SER A 218 -9.41 -8.97 7.75
N LEU A 219 -10.18 -9.96 8.23
CA LEU A 219 -9.69 -11.31 8.49
C LEU A 219 -9.41 -12.08 7.19
N ASP A 220 -10.32 -11.97 6.21
CA ASP A 220 -10.16 -12.60 4.89
C ASP A 220 -8.95 -12.05 4.14
N LYS A 221 -8.74 -10.72 4.18
CA LYS A 221 -7.54 -10.07 3.61
C LYS A 221 -6.25 -10.55 4.27
N MET A 222 -6.20 -10.66 5.60
CA MET A 222 -5.00 -11.17 6.29
C MET A 222 -4.67 -12.61 5.90
N ILE A 223 -5.69 -13.47 5.79
CA ILE A 223 -5.52 -14.87 5.40
C ILE A 223 -5.09 -14.98 3.92
N GLN A 224 -5.60 -14.11 3.03
CA GLN A 224 -5.19 -14.06 1.63
C GLN A 224 -3.75 -13.56 1.42
N ILE A 225 -3.31 -12.56 2.20
CA ILE A 225 -1.97 -11.97 2.05
C ILE A 225 -0.88 -12.88 2.63
N TYR A 226 -1.10 -13.45 3.82
CA TYR A 226 -0.06 -14.16 4.57
C TYR A 226 -0.22 -15.69 4.59
N GLY A 227 -1.39 -16.20 4.17
CA GLY A 227 -1.72 -17.62 4.22
C GLY A 227 -2.21 -18.10 5.59
N VAL A 228 -2.93 -19.23 5.57
CA VAL A 228 -3.60 -19.81 6.75
C VAL A 228 -2.60 -20.27 7.83
N ASP A 229 -1.48 -20.86 7.44
CA ASP A 229 -0.46 -21.36 8.39
C ASP A 229 0.16 -20.22 9.22
N PHE A 230 0.49 -19.09 8.57
CA PHE A 230 1.01 -17.92 9.28
C PHE A 230 -0.03 -17.31 10.21
N PHE A 231 -1.27 -17.18 9.73
CA PHE A 231 -2.40 -16.67 10.52
C PHE A 231 -2.61 -17.50 11.79
N LEU A 232 -2.59 -18.83 11.68
CA LEU A 232 -2.75 -19.72 12.83
C LEU A 232 -1.58 -19.59 13.82
N ARG A 233 -0.33 -19.60 13.35
CA ARG A 233 0.85 -19.48 14.24
C ARG A 233 0.88 -18.19 15.04
N VAL A 234 0.56 -17.06 14.40
CA VAL A 234 0.58 -15.75 15.07
C VAL A 234 -0.51 -15.64 16.11
N ASN A 235 -1.73 -16.08 15.79
CA ASN A 235 -2.85 -15.99 16.72
C ASN A 235 -2.73 -17.00 17.87
N LEU A 236 -2.22 -18.21 17.61
CA LEU A 236 -1.96 -19.20 18.66
C LEU A 236 -0.84 -18.73 19.60
N ARG A 237 0.24 -18.12 19.09
CA ARG A 237 1.31 -17.57 19.95
C ARG A 237 0.85 -16.43 20.86
N LYS A 238 -0.15 -15.65 20.41
CA LYS A 238 -0.71 -14.52 21.17
C LYS A 238 -1.94 -14.89 22.02
N TYR A 239 -2.29 -16.18 22.08
CA TYR A 239 -3.48 -16.68 22.79
C TYR A 239 -4.81 -16.06 22.32
N ASN A 240 -4.88 -15.62 21.06
CA ASN A 240 -6.06 -14.98 20.49
C ASN A 240 -7.07 -16.01 19.96
N PHE A 241 -7.58 -16.88 20.83
CA PHE A 241 -8.47 -17.98 20.44
C PHE A 241 -9.82 -17.50 19.86
N ALA A 242 -10.36 -16.38 20.37
CA ALA A 242 -11.60 -15.79 19.91
C ALA A 242 -11.56 -15.37 18.42
N ILE A 243 -10.39 -14.97 17.91
CA ILE A 243 -10.22 -14.57 16.51
C ILE A 243 -10.24 -15.81 15.60
N ILE A 244 -9.62 -16.91 16.03
CA ILE A 244 -9.63 -18.18 15.31
C ILE A 244 -11.05 -18.76 15.31
N GLU A 245 -11.75 -18.68 16.43
CA GLU A 245 -13.14 -19.09 16.57
C GLU A 245 -14.06 -18.32 15.60
N LYS A 246 -13.94 -16.99 15.55
CA LYS A 246 -14.64 -16.15 14.57
C LYS A 246 -14.31 -16.54 13.14
N ALA A 247 -13.06 -16.86 12.81
CA ALA A 247 -12.64 -17.27 11.47
C ALA A 247 -13.21 -18.63 11.03
N ILE A 248 -13.51 -19.52 11.99
CA ILE A 248 -14.22 -20.79 11.74
C ILE A 248 -15.71 -20.51 11.55
N ASP A 249 -16.32 -19.70 12.42
CA ASP A 249 -17.75 -19.37 12.37
C ASP A 249 -18.10 -18.59 11.07
N SER A 250 -17.21 -17.73 10.57
CA SER A 250 -17.36 -16.98 9.32
C SER A 250 -17.06 -17.78 8.04
N HIS A 251 -16.80 -19.09 8.13
CA HIS A 251 -16.49 -19.99 7.01
C HIS A 251 -15.21 -19.65 6.21
N ILE A 252 -14.38 -18.71 6.69
CA ILE A 252 -13.10 -18.39 6.05
C ILE A 252 -12.16 -19.61 6.15
N LEU A 253 -12.16 -20.30 7.29
CA LEU A 253 -11.42 -21.55 7.51
C LEU A 253 -12.30 -22.79 7.28
N HIS A 254 -12.58 -23.11 6.02
CA HIS A 254 -13.44 -24.25 5.64
C HIS A 254 -12.65 -25.50 5.17
N ARG A 255 -11.37 -25.37 4.83
CA ARG A 255 -10.59 -26.47 4.27
C ARG A 255 -10.21 -27.48 5.35
N LYS A 256 -10.43 -28.76 5.05
CA LYS A 256 -10.11 -29.88 5.97
C LYS A 256 -8.62 -29.96 6.33
N GLN A 257 -7.73 -29.62 5.39
CA GLN A 257 -6.29 -29.59 5.62
C GLN A 257 -5.92 -28.53 6.67
N ASP A 258 -6.48 -27.32 6.54
CA ASP A 258 -6.22 -26.20 7.43
C ASP A 258 -6.78 -26.42 8.83
N LEU A 259 -7.99 -26.99 8.92
CA LEU A 259 -8.58 -27.38 10.21
C LEU A 259 -7.81 -28.53 10.88
N SER A 260 -7.24 -29.46 10.10
CA SER A 260 -6.37 -30.51 10.64
C SER A 260 -5.04 -29.96 11.15
N LEU A 261 -4.48 -28.96 10.47
CA LEU A 261 -3.28 -28.24 10.90
C LEU A 261 -3.52 -27.49 12.22
N LEU A 262 -4.65 -26.77 12.32
CA LEU A 262 -5.06 -26.11 13.56
C LEU A 262 -5.12 -27.12 14.72
N ARG A 263 -5.72 -28.30 14.50
CA ARG A 263 -5.81 -29.35 15.52
C ARG A 263 -4.43 -29.89 15.94
N GLU A 264 -3.51 -30.08 15.01
CA GLU A 264 -2.15 -30.52 15.32
C GLU A 264 -1.40 -29.48 16.14
N MET A 265 -1.53 -28.19 15.79
CA MET A 265 -0.95 -27.08 16.54
C MET A 265 -1.54 -26.93 17.95
N LEU A 266 -2.86 -27.08 18.10
CA LEU A 266 -3.53 -27.08 19.41
C LEU A 266 -3.07 -28.25 20.29
N LYS A 267 -2.88 -29.43 19.69
CA LYS A 267 -2.35 -30.61 20.38
C LYS A 267 -0.92 -30.37 20.87
N ASN A 268 -0.06 -29.77 20.03
CA ASN A 268 1.32 -29.44 20.39
C ASN A 268 1.40 -28.38 21.49
N MET A 269 0.54 -27.36 21.45
CA MET A 269 0.42 -26.36 22.52
C MET A 269 0.01 -27.02 23.86
N ARG A 270 -0.87 -28.03 23.82
CA ARG A 270 -1.27 -28.80 25.01
C ARG A 270 -0.14 -29.68 25.56
N PHE A 271 0.77 -30.18 24.72
CA PHE A 271 1.94 -30.92 25.20
C PHE A 271 3.02 -30.01 25.80
N ASN A 272 3.06 -28.74 25.41
CA ASN A 272 3.98 -27.74 25.96
C ASN A 272 3.47 -27.10 27.27
N PHE A 273 2.47 -27.70 27.92
CA PHE A 273 1.83 -27.20 29.14
C PHE A 273 2.79 -27.04 30.33
N GLU A 274 3.86 -27.83 30.40
CA GLU A 274 4.86 -27.73 31.47
C GLU A 274 5.80 -26.52 31.32
N ASN A 275 5.90 -25.92 30.12
CA ASN A 275 6.87 -24.87 29.82
C ASN A 275 6.27 -23.45 29.81
N ASP A 276 4.95 -23.30 29.83
CA ASP A 276 4.31 -21.99 29.76
C ASP A 276 3.10 -21.86 30.71
N PRO A 277 3.23 -21.14 31.84
CA PRO A 277 2.18 -21.01 32.85
C PRO A 277 0.99 -20.16 32.40
N GLU A 278 1.09 -19.38 31.31
CA GLU A 278 -0.03 -18.58 30.78
C GLU A 278 -1.07 -19.45 30.06
N ILE A 279 -0.69 -20.63 29.57
CA ILE A 279 -1.60 -21.59 28.93
C ILE A 279 -2.69 -22.03 29.90
N ALA A 280 -2.36 -22.16 31.20
CA ALA A 280 -3.29 -22.59 32.24
C ALA A 280 -4.51 -21.66 32.36
N ASN A 281 -4.35 -20.36 32.12
CA ASN A 281 -5.42 -19.37 32.21
C ASN A 281 -6.38 -19.39 31.01
N HIS A 282 -5.95 -19.93 29.87
CA HIS A 282 -6.74 -20.00 28.63
C HIS A 282 -7.16 -21.44 28.25
N MET A 283 -7.07 -22.38 29.20
CA MET A 283 -7.40 -23.80 28.95
C MET A 283 -8.84 -24.02 28.52
N ASP A 284 -9.79 -23.25 29.06
CA ASP A 284 -11.21 -23.37 28.72
C ASP A 284 -11.48 -22.91 27.27
N GLU A 285 -10.81 -21.85 26.83
CA GLU A 285 -10.86 -21.32 25.46
C GLU A 285 -10.15 -22.26 24.46
N LEU A 286 -9.06 -22.90 24.89
CA LEU A 286 -8.37 -23.92 24.11
C LEU A 286 -9.26 -25.15 23.89
N MET A 287 -9.96 -25.61 24.93
CA MET A 287 -10.88 -26.75 24.84
C MET A 287 -12.14 -26.43 24.04
N SER A 288 -12.66 -25.20 24.12
CA SER A 288 -13.81 -24.77 23.31
C SER A 288 -13.43 -24.72 21.82
N LEU A 289 -12.24 -24.20 21.50
CA LEU A 289 -11.72 -24.12 20.14
C LEU A 289 -11.41 -25.51 19.56
N ASP A 290 -10.82 -26.43 20.33
CA ASP A 290 -10.56 -27.81 19.88
C ASP A 290 -11.86 -28.58 19.59
N ARG A 291 -12.89 -28.41 20.42
CA ARG A 291 -14.23 -28.97 20.19
C ARG A 291 -14.87 -28.37 18.93
N LYS A 292 -14.76 -27.05 18.72
CA LYS A 292 -15.29 -26.37 17.54
C LYS A 292 -14.55 -26.78 16.26
N ALA A 293 -13.22 -26.83 16.27
CA ALA A 293 -12.42 -27.31 15.16
C ALA A 293 -12.76 -28.77 14.82
N SER A 294 -12.92 -29.64 15.83
CA SER A 294 -13.33 -31.04 15.61
C SER A 294 -14.73 -31.17 15.00
N ARG A 295 -15.69 -30.34 15.44
CA ARG A 295 -17.02 -30.27 14.83
C ARG A 295 -16.97 -29.74 13.39
N ALA A 296 -16.20 -28.68 13.13
CA ALA A 296 -16.01 -28.12 11.80
C ALA A 296 -15.36 -29.14 10.84
N ILE A 297 -14.38 -29.94 11.29
CA ILE A 297 -13.80 -31.04 10.52
C ILE A 297 -14.83 -32.12 10.17
N SER A 298 -15.76 -32.42 11.09
CA SER A 298 -16.83 -33.40 10.85
C SER A 298 -17.91 -32.90 9.88
N LEU A 299 -18.13 -31.58 9.85
CA LEU A 299 -19.08 -30.91 8.97
C LEU A 299 -18.49 -30.59 7.59
N ALA A 300 -17.17 -30.44 7.48
CA ALA A 300 -16.45 -30.28 6.23
C ALA A 300 -16.53 -31.58 5.41
N LYS A 301 -17.49 -31.63 4.47
CA LYS A 301 -17.58 -32.72 3.49
C LYS A 301 -16.31 -32.76 2.63
N LYS A 302 -15.93 -33.98 2.25
CA LYS A 302 -14.74 -34.35 1.46
C LYS A 302 -14.49 -33.43 0.27
#